data_AF-A0A1W1DBW4-F1
#
_entry.id   AF-A0A1W1DBW4-F1
#
_cell.length_a   1.000
_cell.length_b   1.000
_cell.length_c   1.000
_cell.angle_alpha   90.00
_cell.angle_beta   90.00
_cell.angle_gamma   90.00
#
_symmetry.space_group_name_H-M   'P 1'
#
loop_
_entity.id
_entity.type
_entity.pdbx_description
1 polymer ?
#
loop_
_entity_poly.entity_id
_entity_poly.type
_entity_poly.pdbx_seq_one_letter_code
_entity_poly.pdbx_strand_id
1 'polypeptide(L)'
;MINNGALYAGEIPSGLVPKAFINVVTNEQKPLDFFANQTCHAIAGIGHPQRFFDSLVELGVNAQNHAFADHHLFTQKDLEFEGNYPIIMTAKDCVKCKDFATQQMWYLQVDADLSDDFLTKLTNKL
;
A
#
# COMPACT_ATOMS: atom_id res chain seq x y z
N MET A 1 -26.42 -21.71 -29.75
CA MET A 1 -25.05 -22.18 -29.41
C MET A 1 -24.13 -21.03 -29.77
N ILE A 2 -23.60 -20.21 -28.87
CA ILE A 2 -23.09 -20.38 -27.51
C ILE A 2 -23.29 -19.07 -26.73
N ASN A 3 -23.51 -19.20 -25.43
CA ASN A 3 -23.58 -18.13 -24.44
C ASN A 3 -22.17 -17.86 -23.87
N ASN A 4 -22.03 -16.80 -23.06
CA ASN A 4 -20.87 -16.39 -22.22
C ASN A 4 -20.07 -15.24 -22.84
N GLY A 5 -20.00 -14.05 -22.27
CA GLY A 5 -20.48 -13.56 -20.99
C GLY A 5 -19.86 -12.17 -20.85
N ALA A 6 -20.68 -11.20 -20.47
CA ALA A 6 -20.23 -9.85 -20.19
C ALA A 6 -19.06 -9.89 -19.19
N LEU A 7 -17.88 -9.43 -19.61
CA LEU A 7 -16.85 -8.99 -18.67
C LEU A 7 -16.98 -7.47 -18.57
N TYR A 8 -17.76 -7.09 -17.57
CA TYR A 8 -17.90 -5.74 -17.06
C TYR A 8 -16.54 -5.22 -16.57
N ALA A 9 -16.31 -3.92 -16.78
CA ALA A 9 -15.50 -3.01 -15.98
C ALA A 9 -14.05 -3.42 -15.63
N GLY A 10 -13.10 -2.66 -16.19
CA GLY A 10 -11.79 -2.46 -15.57
C GLY A 10 -10.76 -3.51 -15.94
N GLU A 11 -10.12 -3.34 -17.09
CA GLU A 11 -8.75 -3.84 -17.24
C GLU A 11 -7.88 -3.13 -16.18
N ILE A 12 -7.65 -3.77 -15.03
CA ILE A 12 -6.51 -3.44 -14.16
C ILE A 12 -5.48 -4.57 -14.29
N PRO A 13 -4.64 -4.59 -15.33
CA PRO A 13 -3.51 -5.50 -15.35
C PRO A 13 -2.40 -4.91 -14.49
N SER A 14 -2.38 -5.20 -13.18
CA SER A 14 -1.18 -5.11 -12.31
C SER A 14 -1.45 -5.55 -10.85
N GLY A 15 -1.71 -6.84 -10.65
CA GLY A 15 -1.01 -7.68 -9.68
C GLY A 15 -0.84 -7.28 -8.21
N LEU A 16 -1.49 -6.26 -7.64
CA LEU A 16 -1.41 -5.95 -6.20
C LEU A 16 -2.80 -5.60 -5.65
N VAL A 17 -3.34 -6.45 -4.78
CA VAL A 17 -4.68 -6.29 -4.18
C VAL A 17 -4.54 -5.90 -2.72
N PRO A 18 -5.06 -4.73 -2.28
CA PRO A 18 -5.14 -4.36 -0.87
C PRO A 18 -5.90 -5.40 -0.05
N LYS A 19 -5.37 -5.77 1.14
CA LYS A 19 -5.96 -6.79 2.02
C LYS A 19 -6.39 -6.22 3.37
N ALA A 20 -5.49 -5.52 4.04
CA ALA A 20 -5.70 -4.99 5.37
C ALA A 20 -4.66 -3.91 5.70
N PHE A 21 -4.95 -3.08 6.70
CA PHE A 21 -3.95 -2.24 7.35
C PHE A 21 -3.34 -2.98 8.52
N ILE A 22 -2.02 -3.01 8.60
CA ILE A 22 -1.32 -3.71 9.68
C ILE A 22 -0.49 -2.72 10.48
N ASN A 23 -0.62 -2.76 11.80
CA ASN A 23 0.17 -1.93 12.70
C ASN A 23 1.63 -2.43 12.72
N VAL A 24 2.58 -1.52 12.55
CA VAL A 24 4.01 -1.89 12.47
C VAL A 24 4.54 -2.44 13.80
N VAL A 25 4.02 -1.96 14.94
CA VAL A 25 4.50 -2.33 16.29
C VAL A 25 3.71 -3.51 16.85
N THR A 26 2.38 -3.46 16.79
CA THR A 26 1.52 -4.46 17.44
C THR A 26 1.16 -5.63 16.52
N ASN A 27 1.42 -5.53 15.22
CA ASN A 27 0.90 -6.44 14.19
C ASN A 27 -0.64 -6.57 14.19
N GLU A 28 -1.34 -5.61 14.78
CA GLU A 28 -2.80 -5.56 14.73
C GLU A 28 -3.26 -5.37 13.28
N GLN A 29 -4.26 -6.16 12.87
CA GLN A 29 -4.84 -6.06 11.53
C GLN A 29 -6.17 -5.32 11.60
N LYS A 30 -6.35 -4.35 10.70
CA LYS A 30 -7.57 -3.58 10.53
C LYS A 30 -8.11 -3.73 9.11
N PRO A 31 -9.45 -3.75 8.95
CA PRO A 31 -10.07 -3.82 7.63
C PRO A 31 -9.79 -2.54 6.82
N LEU A 32 -9.95 -2.63 5.50
CA LEU A 32 -9.62 -1.55 4.56
C LEU A 32 -10.50 -0.30 4.70
N ASP A 33 -11.67 -0.44 5.34
CA ASP A 33 -12.57 0.67 5.65
C ASP A 33 -12.25 1.35 6.99
N PHE A 34 -11.27 0.85 7.76
CA PHE A 34 -10.96 1.37 9.09
C PHE A 34 -10.56 2.85 9.06
N PHE A 35 -9.76 3.26 8.06
CA PHE A 35 -9.35 4.64 7.86
C PHE A 35 -10.23 5.40 6.86
N ALA A 36 -11.35 4.82 6.42
CA ALA A 36 -12.27 5.50 5.52
C ALA A 36 -12.78 6.78 6.22
N ASN A 37 -12.71 7.92 5.51
CA ASN A 37 -13.03 9.25 6.03
C ASN A 37 -12.17 9.75 7.20
N GLN A 38 -11.08 9.06 7.55
CA GLN A 38 -10.11 9.56 8.53
C GLN A 38 -8.97 10.30 7.82
N THR A 39 -8.51 11.38 8.43
CA THR A 39 -7.29 12.05 8.01
C THR A 39 -6.09 11.22 8.43
N CYS A 40 -5.24 10.85 7.47
CA CYS A 40 -4.03 10.09 7.69
C CYS A 40 -2.87 10.74 6.95
N HIS A 41 -1.63 10.38 7.28
CA HIS A 41 -0.46 10.68 6.46
C HIS A 41 -0.09 9.43 5.68
N ALA A 42 0.05 9.54 4.36
CA ALA A 42 0.54 8.45 3.53
C ALA A 42 1.97 8.73 3.13
N ILE A 43 2.88 7.78 3.37
CA ILE A 43 4.28 7.89 2.97
C ILE A 43 4.65 6.77 1.99
N ALA A 44 5.46 7.10 1.00
CA ALA A 44 5.98 6.11 0.06
C ALA A 44 7.37 6.49 -0.43
N GLY A 45 8.35 5.61 -0.18
CA GLY A 45 9.75 5.71 -0.63
C GLY A 45 10.10 4.65 -1.66
N ILE A 46 9.23 4.50 -2.67
CA ILE A 46 9.32 3.53 -3.77
C ILE A 46 9.35 4.25 -5.12
N GLY A 47 9.82 3.58 -6.18
CA GLY A 47 9.92 4.19 -7.52
C GLY A 47 8.59 4.67 -8.14
N HIS A 48 7.43 4.17 -7.68
CA HIS A 48 6.10 4.58 -8.15
C HIS A 48 5.14 4.84 -6.97
N PRO A 49 5.32 5.93 -6.21
CA PRO A 49 4.55 6.19 -4.99
C PRO A 49 3.08 6.52 -5.29
N GLN A 50 2.80 7.07 -6.47
CA GLN A 50 1.44 7.44 -6.90
C GLN A 50 0.46 6.26 -6.83
N ARG A 51 0.87 5.06 -7.26
CA ARG A 51 0.03 3.85 -7.22
C ARG A 51 -0.47 3.52 -5.81
N PHE A 52 0.38 3.72 -4.81
CA PHE A 52 0.03 3.49 -3.42
C PHE A 52 -0.97 4.53 -2.92
N PHE A 53 -0.76 5.81 -3.24
CA PHE A 53 -1.69 6.87 -2.86
C PHE A 53 -3.05 6.71 -3.55
N ASP A 54 -3.06 6.36 -4.83
CA ASP A 54 -4.29 6.10 -5.59
C ASP A 54 -5.07 4.94 -4.94
N SER A 55 -4.38 3.88 -4.49
CA SER A 55 -5.00 2.77 -3.74
C SER A 55 -5.67 3.26 -2.45
N LEU A 56 -5.06 4.18 -1.70
CA LEU A 56 -5.66 4.73 -0.49
C LEU A 56 -6.89 5.59 -0.77
N VAL A 57 -6.86 6.36 -1.87
CA VAL A 57 -8.01 7.15 -2.33
C VAL A 57 -9.16 6.24 -2.74
N GLU A 58 -8.90 5.15 -3.45
CA GLU A 58 -9.91 4.15 -3.82
C GLU A 58 -10.55 3.47 -2.59
N LEU A 59 -9.79 3.33 -1.50
CA LEU A 59 -10.29 2.84 -0.21
C LEU A 59 -11.04 3.90 0.61
N GLY A 60 -11.16 5.14 0.10
CA GLY A 60 -11.83 6.24 0.79
C GLY A 60 -11.03 6.86 1.94
N VAL A 61 -9.71 6.63 1.98
CA VAL A 61 -8.81 7.20 2.98
C VAL A 61 -8.44 8.62 2.57
N ASN A 62 -8.63 9.59 3.47
CA ASN A 62 -8.19 10.97 3.25
C ASN A 62 -6.74 11.12 3.69
N ALA A 63 -5.82 10.65 2.86
CA ALA A 63 -4.40 10.69 3.16
C ALA A 63 -3.70 11.93 2.60
N GLN A 64 -2.89 12.58 3.42
CA GLN A 64 -1.91 13.56 2.96
C GLN A 64 -0.68 12.81 2.43
N ASN A 65 -0.44 12.94 1.13
CA ASN A 65 0.60 12.18 0.43
C ASN A 65 1.98 12.81 0.60
N HIS A 66 2.93 12.01 1.07
CA HIS A 66 4.34 12.37 1.22
C HIS A 66 5.20 11.37 0.44
N ALA A 67 5.60 11.77 -0.76
CA ALA A 67 6.48 10.97 -1.60
C ALA A 67 7.94 11.22 -1.21
N PHE A 68 8.69 10.14 -0.98
CA PHE A 68 10.12 10.16 -0.70
C PHE A 68 10.89 9.50 -1.85
N ALA A 69 12.20 9.78 -1.94
CA ALA A 69 13.05 9.14 -2.94
C ALA A 69 13.05 7.61 -2.77
N ASP A 70 13.24 6.86 -3.87
CA ASP A 70 13.45 5.42 -3.75
C ASP A 70 14.72 5.16 -2.93
N HIS A 71 14.65 4.14 -2.09
CA HIS A 71 15.68 3.84 -1.09
C HIS A 71 15.96 4.96 -0.07
N HIS A 72 15.05 5.91 0.12
CA HIS A 72 15.18 6.88 1.21
C HIS A 72 15.35 6.15 2.55
N LEU A 73 16.33 6.60 3.33
CA LEU A 73 16.55 6.16 4.70
C LEU A 73 15.62 6.97 5.59
N PHE A 74 14.46 6.39 5.90
CA PHE A 74 13.51 7.04 6.79
C PHE A 74 14.13 7.22 8.17
N THR A 75 13.99 8.42 8.72
CA THR A 75 14.29 8.72 10.11
C THR A 75 13.01 9.07 10.87
N GLN A 76 13.03 8.96 12.19
CA GLN A 76 11.87 9.33 13.02
C GLN A 76 11.39 10.75 12.74
N LYS A 77 12.33 11.69 12.52
CA LYS A 77 12.02 13.10 12.22
C LYS A 77 11.31 13.29 10.88
N ASP A 78 11.59 12.44 9.90
CA ASP A 78 10.90 12.50 8.60
C ASP A 78 9.42 12.09 8.72
N LEU A 79 9.09 11.34 9.78
CA LEU A 79 7.75 10.81 10.05
C LEU A 79 7.08 11.50 11.25
N GLU A 80 7.67 12.58 11.77
CA GLU A 80 7.05 13.45 12.76
C GLU A 80 6.14 14.45 12.04
N PHE A 81 4.90 14.03 11.78
CA PHE A 81 3.89 14.91 11.21
C PHE A 81 3.12 15.67 12.30
N GLU A 82 2.66 16.86 11.96
CA GLU A 82 1.79 17.65 12.83
C GLU A 82 0.38 17.08 12.85
N GLY A 83 -0.20 17.00 14.04
CA GLY A 83 -1.47 16.32 14.26
C GLY A 83 -1.25 14.84 14.56
N ASN A 84 -1.94 14.34 15.58
CA ASN A 84 -1.79 12.98 16.09
C ASN A 84 -2.48 11.95 15.16
N TYR A 85 -2.24 12.04 13.85
CA TYR A 85 -2.89 11.26 12.81
C TYR A 85 -2.11 9.98 12.49
N PRO A 86 -2.80 8.90 12.08
CA PRO A 86 -2.16 7.67 11.65
C PRO A 86 -1.27 7.89 10.42
N ILE A 87 -0.13 7.19 10.39
CA ILE A 87 0.81 7.18 9.26
C ILE A 87 0.67 5.84 8.56
N ILE A 88 0.32 5.84 7.28
CA ILE A 88 0.16 4.67 6.44
C ILE A 88 1.31 4.61 5.44
N MET A 89 1.99 3.48 5.34
CA MET A 89 3.13 3.29 4.45
C MET A 89 3.05 2.00 3.62
N THR A 90 3.99 1.82 2.71
CA THR A 90 4.14 0.55 1.99
C THR A 90 4.78 -0.50 2.87
N ALA A 91 4.54 -1.80 2.59
CA ALA A 91 5.23 -2.88 3.31
C ALA A 91 6.76 -2.82 3.17
N LYS A 92 7.28 -2.31 2.03
CA LYS A 92 8.72 -2.11 1.80
C LYS A 92 9.30 -1.06 2.75
N ASP A 93 8.60 0.06 2.92
CA ASP A 93 9.05 1.16 3.77
C ASP A 93 8.85 0.85 5.26
N CYS A 94 7.85 0.05 5.61
CA CYS A 94 7.66 -0.48 6.95
C CYS A 94 8.91 -1.18 7.46
N VAL A 95 9.54 -2.04 6.66
CA VAL A 95 10.77 -2.76 7.05
C VAL A 95 11.90 -1.81 7.45
N LYS A 96 11.98 -0.62 6.82
CA LYS A 96 12.98 0.41 7.14
C LYS A 96 12.63 1.18 8.41
N CYS A 97 11.35 1.32 8.72
CA CYS A 97 10.88 2.11 9.86
C CYS A 97 10.74 1.29 11.15
N LYS A 98 10.86 -0.04 11.11
CA LYS A 98 10.64 -0.94 12.27
C LYS A 98 11.42 -0.52 13.52
N ASP A 99 12.64 -0.03 13.37
CA ASP A 99 13.51 0.31 14.51
C ASP A 99 13.02 1.51 15.31
N PHE A 100 12.21 2.39 14.71
CA PHE A 100 11.65 3.59 15.35
C PHE A 100 10.13 3.68 15.15
N ALA A 101 9.48 2.56 14.83
CA ALA A 101 8.06 2.54 14.54
C ALA A 101 7.23 2.90 15.78
N THR A 102 6.18 3.68 15.58
CA THR A 102 5.23 4.05 16.65
C THR A 102 3.91 3.30 16.48
N GLN A 103 3.06 3.31 17.51
CA GLN A 103 1.72 2.69 17.44
C GLN A 103 0.80 3.35 16.41
N GLN A 104 1.16 4.52 15.90
CA GLN A 104 0.42 5.23 14.85
C GLN A 104 0.89 4.88 13.45
N MET A 105 1.93 4.05 13.31
CA MET A 105 2.44 3.60 12.03
C MET A 105 1.75 2.31 11.60
N TRP A 106 1.19 2.35 10.41
CA TRP A 106 0.48 1.27 9.75
C TRP A 106 1.09 1.09 8.37
N TYR A 107 1.03 -0.13 7.84
CA TYR A 107 1.30 -0.37 6.43
C TYR A 107 0.09 -1.00 5.75
N LEU A 108 -0.10 -0.66 4.48
CA LEU A 108 -1.09 -1.34 3.65
C LEU A 108 -0.51 -2.68 3.22
N GLN A 109 -1.10 -3.77 3.71
CA GLN A 109 -0.81 -5.09 3.19
C GLN A 109 -1.48 -5.24 1.83
N VAL A 110 -0.65 -5.52 0.82
CA VAL A 110 -1.08 -5.83 -0.54
C VAL A 110 -0.62 -7.25 -0.88
N ASP A 111 -1.51 -8.05 -1.45
CA ASP A 111 -1.15 -9.36 -1.99
C ASP A 111 -0.81 -9.23 -3.47
N ALA A 112 0.22 -9.93 -3.92
CA ALA A 112 0.48 -10.03 -5.33
C ALA A 112 -0.58 -10.92 -5.99
N ASP A 113 -1.43 -10.36 -6.85
CA ASP A 113 -2.23 -11.15 -7.78
C ASP A 113 -1.31 -11.61 -8.91
N LEU A 114 -0.59 -12.69 -8.64
CA LEU A 114 0.21 -13.40 -9.62
C LEU A 114 -0.75 -14.15 -10.55
N SER A 115 -1.42 -13.42 -11.43
CA SER A 115 -2.10 -14.02 -12.57
C SER A 115 -1.03 -14.83 -13.35
N ASP A 116 -1.33 -16.10 -13.65
CA ASP A 116 -0.40 -17.12 -14.20
C ASP A 116 0.44 -16.67 -15.42
N ASP A 117 0.04 -15.59 -16.09
CA ASP A 117 0.74 -15.00 -17.23
C ASP A 117 2.15 -14.45 -16.88
N PHE A 118 2.37 -13.97 -15.64
CA PHE A 118 3.68 -13.45 -15.23
C PHE A 118 4.71 -14.57 -14.99
N LEU A 119 4.29 -15.70 -14.41
CA LEU A 119 5.16 -16.87 -14.22
C LEU A 119 5.63 -17.44 -15.57
N THR A 120 4.74 -17.43 -16.57
CA THR A 120 5.04 -17.92 -17.93
C THR A 120 6.13 -17.10 -18.63
N LYS A 121 6.25 -15.79 -18.34
CA LYS A 121 7.32 -14.94 -18.89
C LYS A 121 8.67 -15.11 -18.19
N LEU A 122 8.69 -15.54 -16.92
CA LEU A 122 9.93 -15.83 -16.20
C LEU A 122 10.59 -17.14 -16.66
N THR A 123 9.81 -18.11 -17.15
CA THR A 123 10.33 -19.42 -17.59
C THR A 123 11.03 -19.38 -18.97
N ASN A 124 10.91 -18.30 -19.73
CA ASN A 124 11.47 -18.18 -21.10
C ASN A 124 12.86 -17.49 -21.18
N LYS A 125 13.62 -17.45 -20.07
CA LYS A 125 15.01 -16.96 -20.05
C LYS A 125 16.04 -17.98 -19.54
N LEU A 126 15.73 -19.28 -19.61
CA LEU A 126 16.71 -20.36 -19.44
C LEU A 126 17.16 -20.92 -20.79
#